data_AF-A0A3C2E5H2-F1
#
_entry.id   AF-A0A3C2E5H2-F1
#
_cell.length_a   1.000
_cell.length_b   1.000
_cell.length_c   1.000
_cell.angle_alpha   90.00
_cell.angle_beta   90.00
_cell.angle_gamma   90.00
#
_symmetry.space_group_name_H-M   'P 1'
#
loop_
_entity.id
_entity.type
_entity.pdbx_description
1 polymer ?
#
loop_
_entity_poly.entity_id
_entity_poly.type
_entity_poly.pdbx_seq_one_letter_code
_entity_poly.pdbx_strand_id
1 'polypeptide(L)' 'ADVTMTKAIAEAAKPFDIVLHDHLVIGRETTASFRTLGLL' A
#
# COMPACT_ATOMS: atom_id res chain seq x y z
N ALA A 1 2.64 3.28 11.24
CA ALA A 1 1.54 2.32 11.37
C ALA A 1 1.12 1.79 10.00
N ASP A 2 0.82 2.67 9.04
CA ASP A 2 0.32 2.30 7.70
C ASP A 2 1.29 1.46 6.89
N VAL A 3 2.60 1.74 6.97
CA VAL A 3 3.65 0.93 6.30
C VAL A 3 3.65 -0.51 6.80
N THR A 4 3.55 -0.71 8.12
CA THR A 4 3.51 -2.05 8.73
C THR A 4 2.26 -2.81 8.29
N MET A 5 1.10 -2.16 8.31
CA MET A 5 -0.16 -2.76 7.86
C MET A 5 -0.13 -3.11 6.37
N THR A 6 0.41 -2.21 5.53
CA THR A 6 0.54 -2.41 4.08
C THR A 6 1.39 -3.62 3.77
N LYS A 7 2.51 -3.80 4.48
CA LYS A 7 3.34 -5.01 4.38
C LYS A 7 2.58 -6.27 4.78
N ALA A 8 1.82 -6.25 5.88
CA ALA A 8 1.02 -7.39 6.31
C ALA A 8 -0.04 -7.79 5.26
N ILE A 9 -0.71 -6.82 4.65
CA ILE A 9 -1.69 -7.05 3.58
C ILE A 9 -0.99 -7.61 2.33
N ALA A 10 0.15 -7.04 1.92
CA ALA A 10 0.90 -7.52 0.77
C ALA A 10 1.34 -8.98 0.96
N GLU A 11 1.85 -9.36 2.13
CA GLU A 11 2.20 -10.75 2.45
C GLU A 11 0.97 -11.66 2.44
N ALA A 12 -0.15 -11.22 2.99
CA ALA A 12 -1.39 -12.00 3.01
C ALA A 12 -1.97 -12.23 1.60
N ALA A 13 -1.69 -11.33 0.64
CA ALA A 13 -2.17 -11.42 -0.73
C ALA A 13 -1.37 -12.39 -1.61
N LYS A 14 -0.09 -12.65 -1.28
CA LYS A 14 0.82 -13.50 -2.08
C LYS A 14 0.28 -14.91 -2.38
N PRO A 15 -0.28 -15.67 -1.43
CA PRO A 15 -0.75 -17.03 -1.70
C PRO A 15 -1.92 -17.11 -2.68
N PHE A 16 -2.61 -15.98 -2.88
CA PHE A 16 -3.79 -15.87 -3.72
C PHE A 16 -3.48 -15.27 -5.10
N ASP A 17 -2.21 -15.01 -5.42
CA ASP A 17 -1.79 -14.33 -6.64
C ASP A 17 -2.47 -12.95 -6.84
N ILE A 18 -2.74 -12.27 -5.72
CA ILE A 18 -3.33 -10.93 -5.72
C ILE A 18 -2.20 -9.91 -5.58
N VAL A 19 -2.09 -9.02 -6.57
CA VAL A 19 -1.09 -7.94 -6.57
C VAL A 19 -1.65 -6.71 -5.86
N LEU A 20 -0.93 -6.21 -4.84
CA LEU A 20 -1.19 -4.90 -4.27
C LEU A 20 -0.57 -3.82 -5.16
N HIS A 21 -1.39 -3.09 -5.90
CA HIS A 21 -0.90 -2.09 -6.84
C HIS A 21 -0.45 -0.80 -6.18
N ASP A 22 -1.11 -0.33 -5.13
CA ASP A 22 -0.67 0.84 -4.38
C ASP A 22 -1.41 0.93 -3.04
N HIS A 23 -0.87 1.73 -2.14
CA HIS A 23 -1.61 2.26 -1.00
C HIS A 23 -1.72 3.78 -1.18
N LEU A 24 -2.94 4.26 -1.38
CA LEU A 24 -3.24 5.67 -1.53
C LEU A 24 -3.80 6.23 -0.23
N VAL A 25 -3.12 7.22 0.34
CA VAL A 25 -3.65 8.03 1.44
C VAL A 25 -4.25 9.29 0.84
N ILE A 26 -5.58 9.40 0.90
CA ILE A 26 -6.35 10.51 0.32
C ILE A 26 -6.57 11.60 1.38
N GLY A 27 -6.01 12.78 1.14
CA GLY A 27 -6.26 13.99 1.92
C GLY A 27 -7.28 14.92 1.26
N ARG A 28 -7.49 16.10 1.85
CA ARG A 28 -8.43 17.10 1.33
C ARG A 28 -8.01 17.69 -0.03
N GLU A 29 -6.71 17.91 -0.22
CA GLU A 29 -6.16 18.57 -1.42
C GLU A 29 -5.16 17.69 -2.18
N THR A 30 -4.59 16.67 -1.52
CA THR A 30 -3.52 15.87 -2.07
C THR A 30 -3.70 14.40 -1.75
N THR A 31 -3.05 13.57 -2.56
CA THR A 31 -2.99 12.11 -2.40
C THR A 31 -1.54 11.69 -2.31
N ALA A 32 -1.20 10.89 -1.30
CA ALA A 32 0.11 10.26 -1.20
C ALA A 32 0.04 8.81 -1.70
N SER A 33 0.94 8.45 -2.62
CA SER A 33 1.11 7.09 -3.15
C SER A 33 2.29 6.40 -2.49
N PHE A 34 2.06 5.27 -1.85
CA PHE A 34 3.14 4.51 -1.21
C PHE A 34 4.10 3.94 -2.24
N ARG A 35 3.62 3.53 -3.42
CA ARG A 35 4.47 3.13 -4.55
C ARG A 35 5.42 4.26 -4.95
N THR A 36 4.90 5.47 -5.14
CA THR A 36 5.70 6.63 -5.57
C THR A 36 6.71 7.05 -4.51
N LEU A 37 6.36 6.87 -3.23
CA LEU A 37 7.22 7.15 -2.09
C LEU A 37 8.22 6.03 -1.78
N GLY A 38 8.20 4.90 -2.50
CA GLY A 38 9.08 3.75 -2.26
C GLY A 38 8.78 2.98 -0.96
N LEU A 39 7.53 3.03 -0.49
CA LEU A 39 7.07 2.41 0.75
C LEU A 39 6.29 1.09 0.51
N LEU A 40 6.07 0.73 -0.75
CA LEU A 40 5.38 -0.50 -1.18
C LEU A 40 6.39 -1.60 -1.55
#